data_AF-A0A524EUJ5-F1
#
_entry.id   AF-A0A524EUJ5-F1
#
_cell.length_a   1.000
_cell.length_b   1.000
_cell.length_c   1.000
_cell.angle_alpha   90.00
_cell.angle_beta   90.00
_cell.angle_gamma   90.00
#
_symmetry.space_group_name_H-M   'P 1'
#
loop_
_entity.id
_entity.type
_entity.pdbx_description
1 polymer ?
#
loop_
_entity_poly.entity_id
_entity_poly.type
_entity_poly.pdbx_seq_one_letter_code
_entity_poly.pdbx_strand_id
1 'polypeptide(L)'
;MKAQDENLDFNGIETYKEAKSDEMGLTKEQILLKNIQNIADEYQEIELLKKKFVSAIIDNSDELDFSEFIKYPNYDIKENIIKKKIQISNISGLYVVSVDGSSVIKKFMNVDFSFLKAIAVRYYFYKNHSSKIEYYPDLSGFNNYVVQGNYFNREETTMEAKVSIDMTFMEISLLNKLIEKKPPIDLIIIDGSIVIMPINLLFTQDIDIAKKYDRLLREYQKLYKHCKENGIILIGSIKDTRTSALTHLLGNSILMSKPSYNHLTTFIDINYRQVIEYFSDMDLYHRLLKKAERSCIFACKKDIDKIRDTGIKKEIPYYFPLSFYAFYLKTTQYDTPCRIEFFMDENQSIEDATKKADLISSILLPISSLNEYYGLPIPQIEAHKRAVFKPSEIDLLFNNLSRKINGYGINLLEKRRSRRPF
;
A
#
# COMPACT_ATOMS: atom_id res chain seq x y z
N MET A 1 -32.28 -21.22 -39.73
CA MET A 1 -32.42 -19.75 -39.62
C MET A 1 -31.05 -19.21 -39.26
N LYS A 2 -30.47 -18.38 -40.15
CA LYS A 2 -29.14 -17.79 -40.00
C LYS A 2 -29.21 -16.67 -38.95
N ALA A 3 -28.46 -16.78 -37.87
CA ALA A 3 -28.14 -15.67 -37.00
C ALA A 3 -26.84 -15.05 -37.52
N GLN A 4 -26.83 -13.72 -37.68
CA GLN A 4 -25.70 -12.93 -38.11
C GLN A 4 -24.74 -12.79 -36.91
N ASP A 5 -23.55 -13.34 -37.05
CA ASP A 5 -22.40 -13.05 -36.19
C ASP A 5 -21.86 -11.67 -36.57
N GLU A 6 -22.14 -10.65 -35.76
CA GLU A 6 -21.35 -9.42 -35.74
C GLU A 6 -20.11 -9.66 -34.87
N ASN A 7 -19.07 -10.22 -35.49
CA ASN A 7 -17.72 -10.23 -34.93
C ASN A 7 -17.16 -8.80 -34.97
N LEU A 8 -17.12 -8.14 -33.82
CA LEU A 8 -16.28 -6.96 -33.61
C LEU A 8 -14.83 -7.42 -33.54
N ASP A 9 -14.13 -7.27 -34.66
CA ASP A 9 -12.71 -7.58 -34.82
C ASP A 9 -11.85 -6.53 -34.10
N PHE A 10 -11.54 -6.77 -32.83
CA PHE A 10 -10.60 -5.95 -32.05
C PHE A 10 -9.18 -6.48 -32.19
N ASN A 11 -8.58 -6.31 -33.37
CA ASN A 11 -7.14 -6.34 -33.56
C ASN A 11 -6.51 -5.01 -33.14
N GLY A 12 -6.62 -4.68 -31.85
CA GLY A 12 -6.12 -3.43 -31.27
C GLY A 12 -4.70 -3.53 -30.69
N ILE A 13 -3.80 -4.32 -31.28
CA ILE A 13 -2.35 -4.30 -30.94
C ILE A 13 -1.44 -4.35 -32.19
N GLU A 14 -1.96 -4.52 -33.41
CA GLU A 14 -1.15 -4.49 -34.65
C GLU A 14 -1.52 -3.33 -35.60
N THR A 15 -1.34 -2.09 -35.16
CA THR A 15 -1.28 -0.94 -36.09
C THR A 15 -0.19 0.06 -35.69
N TYR A 16 1.05 -0.41 -35.66
CA TYR A 16 2.24 0.44 -35.90
C TYR A 16 2.87 0.12 -37.27
N LYS A 17 2.06 -0.31 -38.24
CA LYS A 17 2.48 -0.42 -39.63
C LYS A 17 1.83 0.71 -40.44
N GLU A 18 2.70 1.64 -40.83
CA GLU A 18 2.52 2.60 -41.94
C GLU A 18 1.56 3.79 -41.73
N ALA A 19 1.73 4.54 -40.63
CA ALA A 19 1.44 5.97 -40.62
C ALA A 19 2.66 6.76 -41.12
N LYS A 20 3.01 6.64 -42.40
CA LYS A 20 4.06 7.44 -43.05
C LYS A 20 3.57 7.95 -44.41
N SER A 21 2.67 8.92 -44.40
CA SER A 21 2.52 9.83 -45.56
C SER A 21 1.79 11.16 -45.27
N ASP A 22 1.05 11.33 -44.16
CA ASP A 22 0.22 12.53 -43.93
C ASP A 22 0.70 13.51 -42.84
N GLU A 23 1.84 13.26 -42.18
CA GLU A 23 2.32 14.09 -41.05
C GLU A 23 3.33 15.19 -41.43
N MET A 24 3.51 15.48 -42.72
CA MET A 24 4.34 16.63 -43.14
C MET A 24 3.54 17.93 -43.04
N GLY A 25 3.81 18.72 -41.99
CA GLY A 25 3.32 20.11 -41.88
C GLY A 25 2.50 20.44 -40.63
N LEU A 26 2.25 19.48 -39.74
CA LEU A 26 1.55 19.75 -38.48
C LEU A 26 2.47 20.43 -37.46
N THR A 27 1.93 21.38 -36.70
CA THR A 27 2.65 21.95 -35.55
C THR A 27 2.73 20.93 -34.41
N LYS A 28 3.67 21.16 -33.47
CA LYS A 28 3.75 20.34 -32.25
C LYS A 28 2.43 20.31 -31.49
N GLU A 29 1.73 21.44 -31.40
CA GLU A 29 0.41 21.48 -30.74
C GLU A 29 -0.61 20.61 -31.48
N GLN A 30 -0.64 20.64 -32.82
CA GLN A 30 -1.60 19.84 -33.59
C GLN A 30 -1.35 18.34 -33.45
N ILE A 31 -0.09 17.90 -33.42
CA ILE A 31 0.28 16.50 -33.19
C ILE A 31 -0.13 16.06 -31.77
N LEU A 32 0.16 16.89 -30.76
CA LEU A 32 -0.20 16.59 -29.37
C LEU A 32 -1.72 16.56 -29.17
N LEU A 33 -2.46 17.51 -29.74
CA LEU A 33 -3.91 17.59 -29.60
C LEU A 33 -4.65 16.43 -30.28
N LYS A 34 -4.19 16.00 -31.47
CA LYS A 34 -4.77 14.82 -32.15
C LYS A 34 -4.63 13.56 -31.28
N ASN A 35 -3.45 13.35 -30.69
CA ASN A 35 -3.22 12.20 -29.82
C ASN A 35 -4.01 12.29 -28.52
N ILE A 36 -4.17 13.49 -27.95
CA ILE A 36 -4.98 13.69 -26.74
C ILE A 36 -6.45 13.31 -26.98
N GLN A 37 -7.03 13.67 -28.13
CA GLN A 37 -8.41 13.33 -28.45
C GLN A 37 -8.61 11.81 -28.55
N ASN A 38 -7.75 11.11 -29.29
CA ASN A 38 -7.83 9.66 -29.42
C ASN A 38 -7.70 8.96 -28.05
N ILE A 39 -6.75 9.40 -27.21
CA ILE A 39 -6.57 8.86 -25.85
C ILE A 39 -7.82 9.11 -25.00
N ALA A 40 -8.46 10.27 -25.13
CA ALA A 40 -9.67 10.59 -24.38
C ALA A 40 -10.85 9.71 -24.79
N ASP A 41 -11.03 9.47 -26.09
CA ASP A 41 -12.08 8.62 -26.63
C ASP A 41 -11.89 7.16 -26.21
N GLU A 42 -10.67 6.61 -26.35
CA GLU A 42 -10.32 5.26 -25.87
C GLU A 42 -10.58 5.10 -24.36
N TYR A 43 -10.18 6.10 -23.57
CA TYR A 43 -10.40 6.08 -22.13
C TYR A 43 -11.90 6.15 -21.77
N GLN A 44 -12.69 6.90 -22.52
CA GLN A 44 -14.15 6.98 -22.32
C GLN A 44 -14.82 5.62 -22.56
N GLU A 45 -14.42 4.89 -23.60
CA GLU A 45 -14.91 3.54 -23.87
C GLU A 45 -14.57 2.57 -22.74
N ILE A 46 -13.32 2.60 -22.26
CA ILE A 46 -12.87 1.81 -21.10
C ILE A 46 -13.73 2.14 -19.87
N GLU A 47 -14.00 3.42 -19.59
CA GLU A 47 -14.83 3.83 -18.46
C GLU A 47 -16.29 3.36 -18.57
N LEU A 48 -16.85 3.29 -19.78
CA LEU A 48 -18.18 2.72 -20.00
C LEU A 48 -18.20 1.22 -19.72
N LEU A 49 -17.18 0.47 -20.17
CA LEU A 49 -17.05 -0.96 -19.89
C LEU A 49 -16.91 -1.22 -18.38
N LYS A 50 -16.07 -0.43 -17.70
CA LYS A 50 -15.91 -0.50 -16.24
C LYS A 50 -17.23 -0.29 -15.50
N LYS A 51 -18.02 0.71 -15.89
CA LYS A 51 -19.34 0.99 -15.29
C LYS A 51 -20.32 -0.17 -15.49
N LYS A 52 -20.36 -0.75 -16.70
CA LYS A 52 -21.20 -1.93 -16.98
C LYS A 52 -20.79 -3.11 -16.10
N PHE A 53 -19.50 -3.39 -15.99
CA PHE A 53 -18.99 -4.48 -15.15
C PHE A 53 -19.31 -4.29 -13.66
N VAL A 54 -19.11 -3.09 -13.13
CA VAL A 54 -19.47 -2.77 -11.74
C VAL A 54 -20.97 -2.94 -11.50
N SER A 55 -21.79 -2.49 -12.44
CA SER A 55 -23.25 -2.66 -12.36
C SER A 55 -23.62 -4.15 -12.34
N ALA A 56 -23.02 -4.96 -13.21
CA ALA A 56 -23.20 -6.40 -13.20
C ALA A 56 -22.82 -7.05 -11.86
N ILE A 57 -21.73 -6.63 -11.20
CA ILE A 57 -21.38 -7.12 -9.85
C ILE A 57 -22.46 -6.74 -8.83
N ILE A 58 -22.95 -5.50 -8.86
CA ILE A 58 -23.95 -5.02 -7.92
C ILE A 58 -25.28 -5.75 -8.11
N ASP A 59 -25.73 -5.88 -9.36
CA ASP A 59 -27.02 -6.49 -9.69
C ASP A 59 -27.05 -8.00 -9.39
N ASN A 60 -25.88 -8.65 -9.38
CA ASN A 60 -25.73 -10.08 -9.12
C ASN A 60 -25.06 -10.35 -7.75
N SER A 61 -25.04 -9.38 -6.83
CA SER A 61 -24.27 -9.52 -5.58
C SER A 61 -24.73 -10.68 -4.69
N ASP A 62 -26.03 -11.00 -4.74
CA ASP A 62 -26.63 -12.08 -3.95
C ASP A 62 -26.36 -13.46 -4.56
N GLU A 63 -26.07 -13.52 -5.86
CA GLU A 63 -25.77 -14.75 -6.59
C GLU A 63 -24.27 -15.07 -6.63
N LEU A 64 -23.42 -14.07 -6.41
CA LEU A 64 -21.97 -14.22 -6.27
C LEU A 64 -21.61 -14.77 -4.87
N ASP A 65 -21.97 -16.03 -4.63
CA ASP A 65 -21.65 -16.76 -3.40
C ASP A 65 -20.37 -17.59 -3.54
N PHE A 66 -19.38 -17.29 -2.69
CA PHE A 66 -18.10 -18.02 -2.66
C PHE A 66 -18.03 -19.10 -1.58
N SER A 67 -19.15 -19.44 -0.93
CA SER A 67 -19.20 -20.40 0.19
C SER A 67 -18.60 -21.77 -0.15
N GLU A 68 -18.80 -22.27 -1.37
CA GLU A 68 -18.19 -23.53 -1.82
C GLU A 68 -16.67 -23.41 -2.02
N PHE A 69 -16.18 -22.24 -2.43
CA PHE A 69 -14.77 -22.04 -2.74
C PHE A 69 -13.91 -21.84 -1.50
N ILE A 70 -14.45 -21.19 -0.46
CA ILE A 70 -13.74 -20.91 0.80
C ILE A 70 -13.31 -22.19 1.53
N LYS A 71 -13.99 -23.31 1.27
CA LYS A 71 -13.63 -24.64 1.79
C LYS A 71 -12.28 -25.13 1.27
N TYR A 72 -11.80 -24.62 0.13
CA TYR A 72 -10.51 -25.01 -0.43
C TYR A 72 -9.37 -24.19 0.19
N PRO A 73 -8.32 -24.83 0.74
CA PRO A 73 -7.21 -24.13 1.39
C PRO A 73 -6.54 -23.06 0.52
N ASN A 74 -6.39 -23.36 -0.79
CA ASN A 74 -5.70 -22.51 -1.76
C ASN A 74 -6.58 -21.38 -2.34
N TYR A 75 -7.83 -21.26 -1.91
CA TYR A 75 -8.69 -20.17 -2.34
C TYR A 75 -8.44 -18.92 -1.49
N ASP A 76 -7.94 -17.85 -2.08
CA ASP A 76 -7.42 -16.71 -1.31
C ASP A 76 -8.49 -15.77 -0.74
N ILE A 77 -9.69 -15.71 -1.31
CA ILE A 77 -10.81 -14.98 -0.72
C ILE A 77 -11.36 -15.81 0.45
N LYS A 78 -11.50 -15.21 1.63
CA LYS A 78 -11.84 -15.90 2.87
C LYS A 78 -13.23 -15.57 3.40
N GLU A 79 -14.02 -14.79 2.66
CA GLU A 79 -15.42 -14.51 2.99
C GLU A 79 -16.31 -14.73 1.77
N ASN A 80 -17.55 -15.15 2.00
CA ASN A 80 -18.50 -15.49 0.94
C ASN A 80 -19.23 -14.29 0.35
N ILE A 81 -19.05 -13.12 0.95
CA ILE A 81 -19.65 -11.85 0.53
C ILE A 81 -18.59 -10.97 -0.12
N ILE A 82 -18.94 -10.17 -1.12
CA ILE A 82 -18.01 -9.23 -1.78
C ILE A 82 -17.74 -8.00 -0.90
N LYS A 83 -18.75 -7.57 -0.16
CA LYS A 83 -18.69 -6.39 0.72
C LYS A 83 -19.57 -6.55 1.95
N LYS A 84 -19.21 -5.84 3.01
CA LYS A 84 -19.87 -5.86 4.31
C LYS A 84 -20.01 -4.46 4.88
N LYS A 85 -21.20 -4.12 5.37
CA LYS A 85 -21.44 -2.88 6.13
C LYS A 85 -20.92 -3.03 7.56
N ILE A 86 -20.23 -2.00 8.04
CA ILE A 86 -19.59 -1.98 9.35
C ILE A 86 -20.31 -1.00 10.28
N GLN A 87 -20.47 -1.41 11.54
CA GLN A 87 -20.97 -0.54 12.59
C GLN A 87 -19.80 0.24 13.21
N ILE A 88 -20.03 1.54 13.43
CA ILE A 88 -19.05 2.42 14.06
C ILE A 88 -19.00 2.11 15.57
N SER A 89 -17.80 1.87 16.09
CA SER A 89 -17.59 1.64 17.52
C SER A 89 -17.30 2.95 18.26
N ASN A 90 -17.60 2.97 19.56
CA ASN A 90 -17.12 4.02 20.44
C ASN A 90 -15.64 3.75 20.79
N ILE A 91 -14.74 4.62 20.34
CA ILE A 91 -13.29 4.51 20.57
C ILE A 91 -12.82 5.14 21.89
N SER A 92 -13.74 5.66 22.70
CA SER A 92 -13.39 6.26 24.01
C SER A 92 -12.68 5.23 24.88
N GLY A 93 -11.52 5.60 25.42
CA GLY A 93 -10.67 4.74 26.25
C GLY A 93 -9.57 4.02 25.49
N LEU A 94 -9.55 4.06 24.15
CA LEU A 94 -8.52 3.39 23.36
C LEU A 94 -7.25 4.23 23.21
N TYR A 95 -6.12 3.53 23.24
CA TYR A 95 -4.80 4.02 22.87
C TYR A 95 -4.44 3.55 21.46
N VAL A 96 -4.36 4.49 20.53
CA VAL A 96 -3.97 4.23 19.13
C VAL A 96 -2.63 4.87 18.85
N VAL A 97 -1.69 4.08 18.35
CA VAL A 97 -0.36 4.52 17.95
C VAL A 97 -0.24 4.50 16.45
N SER A 98 0.42 5.49 15.87
CA SER A 98 0.91 5.42 14.49
C SER A 98 2.36 5.85 14.42
N VAL A 99 3.09 5.35 13.43
CA VAL A 99 4.48 5.72 13.16
C VAL A 99 4.59 6.16 11.72
N ASP A 100 5.43 7.17 11.48
CA ASP A 100 5.84 7.52 10.13
C ASP A 100 7.31 7.97 10.12
N GLY A 101 7.93 7.81 8.96
CA GLY A 101 9.31 8.17 8.68
C GLY A 101 9.40 9.15 7.52
N SER A 102 10.53 9.84 7.46
CA SER A 102 10.87 10.70 6.34
C SER A 102 12.34 10.56 6.02
N SER A 103 12.65 10.65 4.73
CA SER A 103 14.01 10.64 4.23
C SER A 103 14.24 11.77 3.24
N VAL A 104 15.42 12.37 3.31
CA VAL A 104 15.90 13.38 2.35
C VAL A 104 17.28 12.98 1.89
N ILE A 105 17.48 12.89 0.57
CA ILE A 105 18.77 12.57 -0.03
C ILE A 105 19.32 13.82 -0.72
N LYS A 106 20.48 14.30 -0.28
CA LYS A 106 21.26 15.33 -0.97
C LYS A 106 22.35 14.66 -1.81
N LYS A 107 22.18 14.73 -3.13
CA LYS A 107 23.03 14.03 -4.11
C LYS A 107 24.13 14.96 -4.65
N PHE A 108 25.39 14.59 -4.50
CA PHE A 108 26.55 15.31 -5.08
C PHE A 108 27.16 14.50 -6.23
N MET A 109 28.23 15.02 -6.83
CA MET A 109 28.91 14.32 -7.93
C MET A 109 29.51 12.98 -7.47
N ASN A 110 30.08 12.91 -6.26
CA ASN A 110 30.88 11.78 -5.80
C ASN A 110 30.46 11.21 -4.44
N VAL A 111 29.42 11.77 -3.82
CA VAL A 111 28.93 11.35 -2.49
C VAL A 111 27.47 11.75 -2.36
N ASP A 112 26.68 10.92 -1.68
CA ASP A 112 25.30 11.26 -1.34
C ASP A 112 25.15 11.28 0.18
N PHE A 113 24.37 12.21 0.71
CA PHE A 113 24.03 12.26 2.13
C PHE A 113 22.53 12.02 2.30
N SER A 114 22.18 11.06 3.15
CA SER A 114 20.80 10.80 3.53
C SER A 114 20.54 11.28 4.96
N PHE A 115 19.43 11.99 5.12
CA PHE A 115 18.88 12.42 6.40
C PHE A 115 17.59 11.66 6.62
N LEU A 116 17.50 10.97 7.74
CA LEU A 116 16.36 10.15 8.12
C LEU A 116 15.76 10.68 9.42
N LYS A 117 14.45 10.62 9.52
CA LYS A 117 13.68 10.96 10.73
C LYS A 117 12.52 10.00 10.87
N ALA A 118 12.19 9.59 12.09
CA ALA A 118 10.98 8.82 12.37
C ALA A 118 10.29 9.31 13.65
N ILE A 119 8.97 9.18 13.74
CA ILE A 119 8.24 9.54 14.95
C ILE A 119 7.02 8.66 15.12
N ALA A 120 6.79 8.21 16.35
CA ALA A 120 5.56 7.56 16.75
C ALA A 120 4.67 8.58 17.48
N VAL A 121 3.38 8.55 17.18
CA VAL A 121 2.37 9.39 17.79
C VAL A 121 1.35 8.49 18.46
N ARG A 122 1.11 8.73 19.75
CA ARG A 122 0.14 8.00 20.55
C ARG A 122 -1.05 8.89 20.88
N TYR A 123 -2.21 8.46 20.45
CA TYR A 123 -3.50 9.06 20.78
C TYR A 123 -4.15 8.30 21.91
N TYR A 124 -4.74 9.02 22.85
CA TYR A 124 -5.74 8.50 23.77
C TYR A 124 -7.06 9.23 23.54
N PHE A 125 -8.12 8.48 23.22
CA PHE A 125 -9.42 9.04 22.90
C PHE A 125 -10.29 9.15 24.16
N TYR A 126 -10.69 10.36 24.55
CA TYR A 126 -11.63 10.58 25.64
C TYR A 126 -13.08 10.57 25.16
N LYS A 127 -13.99 10.26 26.08
CA LYS A 127 -15.42 10.51 25.87
C LYS A 127 -15.67 12.03 25.87
N ASN A 128 -16.20 12.56 24.78
CA ASN A 128 -16.63 13.96 24.62
C ASN A 128 -15.55 15.03 24.84
N HIS A 129 -14.26 14.69 24.79
CA HIS A 129 -13.15 15.64 24.93
C HIS A 129 -12.10 15.41 23.84
N SER A 130 -11.26 16.42 23.60
CA SER A 130 -10.14 16.31 22.68
C SER A 130 -9.19 15.19 23.10
N SER A 131 -8.76 14.36 22.15
CA SER A 131 -7.79 13.30 22.41
C SER A 131 -6.47 13.85 22.98
N LYS A 132 -5.86 13.11 23.91
CA LYS A 132 -4.49 13.40 24.34
C LYS A 132 -3.52 12.82 23.30
N ILE A 133 -2.56 13.64 22.90
CA ILE A 133 -1.55 13.28 21.90
C ILE A 133 -0.19 13.31 22.58
N GLU A 134 0.54 12.21 22.45
CA GLU A 134 1.91 12.08 22.95
C GLU A 134 2.83 11.65 21.82
N TYR A 135 4.08 12.13 21.85
CA TYR A 135 5.07 11.87 20.82
C TYR A 135 6.18 10.99 21.37
N TYR A 136 6.67 10.08 20.54
CA TYR A 136 7.81 9.25 20.86
C TYR A 136 8.81 9.17 19.68
N PRO A 137 10.10 9.54 19.89
CA PRO A 137 10.60 10.22 21.08
C PRO A 137 9.95 11.59 21.28
N ASP A 138 10.15 12.18 22.46
CA ASP A 138 9.66 13.51 22.76
C ASP A 138 10.22 14.56 21.78
N LEU A 139 9.43 15.60 21.49
CA LEU A 139 9.83 16.64 20.52
C LEU A 139 11.03 17.48 20.97
N SER A 140 11.40 17.40 22.25
CA SER A 140 12.59 18.03 22.84
C SER A 140 13.90 17.29 22.51
N GLY A 141 13.84 16.05 22.03
CA GLY A 141 15.02 15.21 21.81
C GLY A 141 15.51 15.15 20.36
N PHE A 142 16.84 15.11 20.17
CA PHE A 142 17.50 14.80 18.89
C PHE A 142 17.45 13.30 18.53
N ASN A 143 16.73 12.48 19.30
CA ASN A 143 16.86 11.02 19.31
C ASN A 143 16.16 10.30 18.15
N ASN A 144 15.60 11.03 17.20
CA ASN A 144 14.96 10.47 16.01
C ASN A 144 15.62 10.82 14.69
N TYR A 145 16.75 11.53 14.67
CA TYR A 145 17.46 11.85 13.45
C TYR A 145 18.62 10.91 13.21
N VAL A 146 18.82 10.50 11.95
CA VAL A 146 20.00 9.77 11.52
C VAL A 146 20.56 10.46 10.28
N VAL A 147 21.86 10.76 10.30
CA VAL A 147 22.60 11.29 9.15
C VAL A 147 23.54 10.19 8.67
N GLN A 148 23.51 9.89 7.38
CA GLN A 148 24.36 8.88 6.77
C GLN A 148 25.08 9.45 5.56
N GLY A 149 26.37 9.13 5.46
CA GLY A 149 27.15 9.36 4.24
C GLY A 149 27.17 8.10 3.38
N ASN A 150 26.85 8.26 2.10
CA ASN A 150 26.89 7.21 1.10
C ASN A 150 28.04 7.51 0.13
N TYR A 151 29.18 6.88 0.41
CA TYR A 151 30.46 7.16 -0.25
C TYR A 151 30.73 6.27 -1.47
N PHE A 152 29.96 5.18 -1.62
CA PHE A 152 30.08 4.30 -2.78
C PHE A 152 29.22 4.81 -3.92
N ASN A 153 29.82 4.90 -5.11
CA ASN A 153 29.08 5.20 -6.33
C ASN A 153 28.20 3.99 -6.69
N ARG A 154 26.92 4.06 -6.32
CA ARG A 154 25.90 3.06 -6.63
C ARG A 154 24.89 3.66 -7.60
N GLU A 155 24.17 2.79 -8.30
CA GLU A 155 23.02 3.21 -9.09
C GLU A 155 21.98 3.92 -8.20
N GLU A 156 21.28 4.90 -8.79
CA GLU A 156 20.34 5.78 -8.08
C GLU A 156 19.20 4.97 -7.43
N THR A 157 18.70 3.95 -8.12
CA THR A 157 17.65 3.02 -7.64
C THR A 157 18.10 2.21 -6.42
N THR A 158 19.33 1.71 -6.44
CA THR A 158 19.94 0.93 -5.35
C THR A 158 20.13 1.80 -4.10
N MET A 159 20.53 3.06 -4.28
CA MET A 159 20.64 4.03 -3.19
C MET A 159 19.27 4.34 -2.56
N GLU A 160 18.26 4.57 -3.39
CA GLU A 160 16.89 4.83 -2.93
C GLU A 160 16.31 3.63 -2.17
N ALA A 161 16.52 2.41 -2.67
CA ALA A 161 16.14 1.19 -1.97
C ALA A 161 16.81 1.08 -0.59
N LYS A 162 18.12 1.35 -0.50
CA LYS A 162 18.85 1.36 0.78
C LYS A 162 18.27 2.36 1.78
N VAL A 163 18.02 3.59 1.33
CA VAL A 163 17.46 4.66 2.18
C VAL A 163 16.05 4.30 2.64
N SER A 164 15.23 3.70 1.76
CA SER A 164 13.90 3.20 2.11
C SER A 164 13.97 2.10 3.18
N ILE A 165 14.87 1.14 3.05
CA ILE A 165 15.08 0.07 4.04
C ILE A 165 15.48 0.66 5.40
N ASP A 166 16.42 1.62 5.41
CA ASP A 166 16.87 2.27 6.63
C ASP A 166 15.76 3.08 7.31
N MET A 167 14.91 3.76 6.53
CA MET A 167 13.75 4.51 7.02
C MET A 167 12.72 3.58 7.68
N THR A 168 12.30 2.53 6.97
CA THR A 168 11.37 1.53 7.53
C THR A 168 11.98 0.85 8.76
N PHE A 169 13.28 0.56 8.75
CA PHE A 169 13.97 0.04 9.93
C PHE A 169 13.85 0.99 11.14
N MET A 170 14.00 2.30 10.93
CA MET A 170 13.84 3.29 11.99
C MET A 170 12.41 3.31 12.55
N GLU A 171 11.40 3.26 11.70
CA GLU A 171 9.97 3.22 12.11
C GLU A 171 9.67 1.99 12.97
N ILE A 172 10.03 0.80 12.49
CA ILE A 172 9.75 -0.46 13.19
C ILE A 172 10.56 -0.58 14.47
N SER A 173 11.84 -0.19 14.45
CA SER A 173 12.67 -0.17 15.65
C SER A 173 12.13 0.80 16.69
N LEU A 174 11.60 1.94 16.27
CA LEU A 174 10.98 2.93 17.15
C LEU A 174 9.70 2.38 17.80
N LEU A 175 8.84 1.69 17.04
CA LEU A 175 7.67 0.99 17.58
C LEU A 175 8.06 -0.07 18.60
N ASN A 176 9.06 -0.91 18.29
CA ASN A 176 9.54 -1.93 19.22
C ASN A 176 10.01 -1.31 20.54
N LYS A 177 10.81 -0.23 20.48
CA LYS A 177 11.26 0.50 21.66
C LYS A 177 10.11 1.14 22.44
N LEU A 178 9.06 1.61 21.75
CA LEU A 178 7.87 2.17 22.40
C LEU A 178 7.13 1.07 23.17
N ILE A 179 6.90 -0.09 22.56
CA ILE A 179 6.20 -1.22 23.20
C ILE A 179 6.99 -1.75 24.39
N GLU A 180 8.32 -1.82 24.30
CA GLU A 180 9.20 -2.26 25.40
C GLU A 180 9.09 -1.39 26.66
N LYS A 181 8.73 -0.11 26.52
CA LYS A 181 8.46 0.77 27.67
C LYS A 181 7.13 0.45 28.37
N LYS A 182 6.37 -0.52 27.86
CA LYS A 182 5.04 -0.96 28.31
C LYS A 182 4.02 0.18 28.53
N PRO A 183 3.90 1.17 27.62
CA PRO A 183 2.74 2.04 27.61
C PRO A 183 1.48 1.24 27.26
N PRO A 184 0.28 1.65 27.71
CA PRO A 184 -0.97 1.12 27.17
C PRO A 184 -1.07 1.47 25.67
N ILE A 185 -1.33 0.45 24.85
CA ILE A 185 -1.51 0.49 23.40
C ILE A 185 -2.54 -0.59 23.05
N ASP A 186 -3.59 -0.24 22.32
CA ASP A 186 -4.61 -1.18 21.84
C ASP A 186 -4.46 -1.46 20.34
N LEU A 187 -4.08 -0.44 19.57
CA LEU A 187 -3.94 -0.49 18.11
C LEU A 187 -2.67 0.24 17.66
N ILE A 188 -1.91 -0.36 16.76
CA ILE A 188 -0.80 0.26 16.02
C ILE A 188 -1.16 0.32 14.54
N ILE A 189 -1.00 1.49 13.94
CA ILE A 189 -1.23 1.78 12.52
C ILE A 189 0.10 2.15 11.86
N ILE A 190 0.59 1.32 10.94
CA ILE A 190 1.75 1.62 10.10
C ILE A 190 1.27 2.22 8.78
N ASP A 191 1.94 3.29 8.33
CA ASP A 191 1.74 3.86 7.00
C ASP A 191 2.43 2.98 5.94
N GLY A 192 1.67 2.05 5.34
CA GLY A 192 2.21 1.05 4.43
C GLY A 192 1.88 -0.39 4.84
N SER A 193 2.55 -1.33 4.18
CA SER A 193 2.29 -2.75 4.35
C SER A 193 2.93 -3.29 5.63
N ILE A 194 2.20 -4.16 6.34
CA ILE A 194 2.79 -4.99 7.39
C ILE A 194 3.36 -6.29 6.82
N VAL A 195 3.34 -6.47 5.50
CA VAL A 195 3.99 -7.58 4.81
C VAL A 195 5.27 -7.05 4.21
N ILE A 196 6.41 -7.56 4.68
CA ILE A 196 7.72 -7.03 4.29
C ILE A 196 8.08 -7.56 2.90
N MET A 197 8.05 -6.68 1.92
CA MET A 197 8.34 -6.98 0.52
C MET A 197 9.30 -5.96 -0.08
N PRO A 198 10.07 -6.34 -1.12
CA PRO A 198 10.14 -7.67 -1.72
C PRO A 198 11.23 -8.55 -1.09
N ILE A 199 10.94 -9.85 -0.90
CA ILE A 199 11.85 -10.79 -0.21
C ILE A 199 13.12 -11.07 -1.01
N ASN A 200 13.11 -10.88 -2.33
CA ASN A 200 14.30 -11.03 -3.17
C ASN A 200 15.47 -10.13 -2.75
N LEU A 201 15.23 -9.05 -1.97
CA LEU A 201 16.28 -8.21 -1.39
C LEU A 201 17.19 -8.97 -0.40
N LEU A 202 16.74 -10.09 0.17
CA LEU A 202 17.62 -10.99 0.93
C LEU A 202 18.70 -11.64 0.06
N PHE A 203 18.39 -11.85 -1.22
CA PHE A 203 19.23 -12.61 -2.16
C PHE A 203 19.90 -11.71 -3.19
N THR A 204 19.88 -10.39 -2.97
CA THR A 204 20.58 -9.44 -3.82
C THR A 204 22.10 -9.65 -3.74
N GLN A 205 22.80 -9.32 -4.83
CA GLN A 205 24.27 -9.37 -4.88
C GLN A 205 24.91 -8.27 -4.02
N ASP A 206 24.19 -7.20 -3.68
CA ASP A 206 24.66 -6.18 -2.76
C ASP A 206 24.57 -6.65 -1.29
N ILE A 207 25.70 -7.10 -0.77
CA ILE A 207 25.83 -7.63 0.60
C ILE A 207 25.37 -6.62 1.67
N ASP A 208 25.54 -5.32 1.45
CA ASP A 208 25.11 -4.28 2.40
C ASP A 208 23.57 -4.22 2.47
N ILE A 209 22.91 -4.28 1.31
CA ILE A 209 21.45 -4.29 1.23
C ILE A 209 20.89 -5.58 1.83
N ALA A 210 21.44 -6.74 1.47
CA ALA A 210 21.01 -8.03 2.01
C ALA A 210 21.07 -8.05 3.55
N LYS A 211 22.18 -7.57 4.14
CA LYS A 211 22.36 -7.49 5.61
C LYS A 211 21.38 -6.52 6.26
N LYS A 212 21.15 -5.33 5.67
CA LYS A 212 20.19 -4.35 6.18
C LYS A 212 18.77 -4.91 6.13
N TYR A 213 18.42 -5.59 5.05
CA TYR A 213 17.11 -6.20 4.88
C TYR A 213 16.89 -7.36 5.87
N ASP A 214 17.88 -8.24 6.09
CA ASP A 214 17.80 -9.28 7.15
C ASP A 214 17.55 -8.67 8.53
N ARG A 215 18.25 -7.57 8.85
CA ARG A 215 18.05 -6.85 10.11
C ARG A 215 16.62 -6.28 10.22
N LEU A 216 16.08 -5.75 9.13
CA LEU A 216 14.69 -5.26 9.06
C LEU A 216 13.69 -6.40 9.32
N LEU A 217 13.88 -7.57 8.71
CA LEU A 217 13.02 -8.74 8.93
C LEU A 217 12.98 -9.15 10.41
N ARG A 218 14.13 -9.13 11.09
CA ARG A 218 14.22 -9.43 12.53
C ARG A 218 13.45 -8.42 13.38
N GLU A 219 13.51 -7.13 13.04
CA GLU A 219 12.74 -6.10 13.77
C GLU A 219 11.22 -6.25 13.57
N TYR A 220 10.78 -6.60 12.37
CA TYR A 220 9.36 -6.92 12.15
C TYR A 220 8.92 -8.19 12.88
N GLN A 221 9.74 -9.24 12.88
CA GLN A 221 9.46 -10.45 13.66
C GLN A 221 9.28 -10.11 15.14
N LYS A 222 10.16 -9.26 15.68
CA LYS A 222 10.06 -8.74 17.04
C LYS A 222 8.77 -7.94 17.25
N LEU A 223 8.40 -7.09 16.29
CA LEU A 223 7.15 -6.31 16.33
C LEU A 223 5.93 -7.22 16.39
N TYR A 224 5.84 -8.24 15.54
CA TYR A 224 4.70 -9.17 15.55
C TYR A 224 4.61 -9.93 16.87
N LYS A 225 5.75 -10.40 17.39
CA LYS A 225 5.82 -11.07 18.68
C LYS A 225 5.34 -10.16 19.81
N HIS A 226 5.85 -8.92 19.88
CA HIS A 226 5.42 -7.93 20.85
C HIS A 226 3.92 -7.64 20.76
N CYS A 227 3.38 -7.47 19.55
CA CYS A 227 1.96 -7.19 19.37
C CYS A 227 1.11 -8.38 19.86
N LYS A 228 1.52 -9.60 19.53
CA LYS A 228 0.84 -10.82 19.98
C LYS A 228 0.86 -10.97 21.50
N GLU A 229 2.03 -10.86 22.12
CA GLU A 229 2.22 -11.05 23.58
C GLU A 229 1.48 -10.00 24.41
N ASN A 230 1.33 -8.78 23.88
CA ASN A 230 0.64 -7.69 24.58
C ASN A 230 -0.82 -7.51 24.12
N GLY A 231 -1.34 -8.36 23.24
CA GLY A 231 -2.71 -8.24 22.71
C GLY A 231 -2.96 -6.99 21.86
N ILE A 232 -1.90 -6.40 21.30
CA ILE A 232 -1.98 -5.19 20.47
C ILE A 232 -2.40 -5.58 19.06
N ILE A 233 -3.40 -4.90 18.53
CA ILE A 233 -3.78 -5.03 17.12
C ILE A 233 -2.76 -4.25 16.29
N LEU A 234 -2.06 -4.92 15.38
CA LEU A 234 -1.19 -4.28 14.39
C LEU A 234 -1.87 -4.28 13.04
N ILE A 235 -1.93 -3.11 12.39
CA ILE A 235 -2.42 -2.97 11.04
C ILE A 235 -1.46 -2.19 10.15
N GLY A 236 -1.45 -2.54 8.87
CA GLY A 236 -0.91 -1.72 7.79
C GLY A 236 -2.04 -0.96 7.13
N SER A 237 -1.91 0.36 6.98
CA SER A 237 -2.85 1.19 6.24
C SER A 237 -2.18 1.71 4.98
N ILE A 238 -2.58 1.14 3.83
CA ILE A 238 -2.00 1.45 2.53
C ILE A 238 -2.97 2.37 1.78
N LYS A 239 -2.51 3.59 1.51
CA LYS A 239 -3.27 4.67 0.86
C LYS A 239 -3.32 4.47 -0.66
N ASP A 240 -2.15 4.24 -1.25
CA ASP A 240 -1.97 4.11 -2.69
C ASP A 240 -1.47 2.70 -3.01
N THR A 241 -2.24 1.98 -3.82
CA THR A 241 -1.79 0.71 -4.39
C THR A 241 -2.26 0.56 -5.82
N ARG A 242 -1.37 0.03 -6.67
CA ARG A 242 -1.68 -0.35 -8.06
C ARG A 242 -1.93 -1.85 -8.21
N THR A 243 -2.03 -2.58 -7.08
CA THR A 243 -2.32 -4.01 -7.13
C THR A 243 -3.71 -4.26 -7.69
N SER A 244 -3.83 -5.32 -8.49
CA SER A 244 -5.08 -5.87 -9.00
C SER A 244 -5.36 -7.25 -8.40
N ALA A 245 -4.69 -7.58 -7.27
CA ALA A 245 -4.71 -8.93 -6.70
C ALA A 245 -6.14 -9.39 -6.38
N LEU A 246 -6.91 -8.57 -5.66
CA LEU A 246 -8.28 -8.93 -5.30
C LEU A 246 -9.21 -8.92 -6.52
N THR A 247 -9.00 -7.99 -7.45
CA THR A 247 -9.74 -7.89 -8.72
C THR A 247 -9.58 -9.17 -9.55
N HIS A 248 -8.35 -9.69 -9.69
CA HIS A 248 -8.13 -10.96 -10.37
C HIS A 248 -8.69 -12.15 -9.58
N LEU A 249 -8.61 -12.13 -8.24
CA LEU A 249 -9.25 -13.17 -7.42
C LEU A 249 -10.77 -13.20 -7.64
N LEU A 250 -11.41 -12.04 -7.72
CA LEU A 250 -12.83 -11.92 -8.06
C LEU A 250 -13.11 -12.46 -9.46
N GLY A 251 -12.31 -12.09 -10.47
CA GLY A 251 -12.44 -12.60 -11.84
C GLY A 251 -12.33 -14.12 -11.93
N ASN A 252 -11.36 -14.71 -11.22
CA ASN A 252 -11.20 -16.15 -11.13
C ASN A 252 -12.40 -16.80 -10.42
N SER A 253 -12.96 -16.15 -9.40
CA SER A 253 -14.13 -16.66 -8.69
C SER A 253 -15.37 -16.66 -9.58
N ILE A 254 -15.60 -15.58 -10.34
CA ILE A 254 -16.67 -15.50 -11.34
C ILE A 254 -16.51 -16.62 -12.38
N LEU A 255 -15.29 -16.89 -12.83
CA LEU A 255 -15.00 -17.98 -13.75
C LEU A 255 -15.34 -19.35 -13.16
N MET A 256 -14.94 -19.59 -11.91
CA MET A 256 -15.20 -20.84 -11.19
C MET A 256 -16.69 -21.09 -10.98
N SER A 257 -17.50 -20.04 -10.85
CA SER A 257 -18.97 -20.11 -10.76
C SER A 257 -19.66 -20.55 -12.06
N LYS A 258 -18.91 -20.77 -13.16
CA LYS A 258 -19.41 -21.23 -14.47
C LYS A 258 -20.62 -20.42 -14.97
N PRO A 259 -20.42 -19.16 -15.38
CA PRO A 259 -21.50 -18.24 -15.78
C PRO A 259 -22.46 -18.79 -16.86
N SER A 260 -21.99 -19.75 -17.66
CA SER A 260 -22.69 -20.32 -18.81
C SER A 260 -23.91 -21.18 -18.50
N TYR A 261 -24.18 -21.51 -17.22
CA TYR A 261 -25.21 -22.49 -16.90
C TYR A 261 -26.41 -22.01 -16.10
N ASN A 262 -26.45 -20.82 -15.47
CA ASN A 262 -27.66 -20.53 -14.69
C ASN A 262 -28.06 -19.09 -14.29
N HIS A 263 -27.19 -18.09 -14.11
CA HIS A 263 -27.67 -16.75 -13.64
C HIS A 263 -26.81 -15.54 -14.03
N LEU A 264 -25.54 -15.77 -14.39
CA LEU A 264 -24.52 -14.73 -14.52
C LEU A 264 -24.20 -14.37 -15.98
N THR A 265 -25.19 -14.47 -16.88
CA THR A 265 -24.99 -14.24 -18.33
C THR A 265 -24.49 -12.83 -18.64
N THR A 266 -24.86 -11.85 -17.82
CA THR A 266 -24.40 -10.45 -17.93
C THR A 266 -22.87 -10.33 -17.96
N PHE A 267 -22.15 -11.22 -17.28
CA PHE A 267 -20.68 -11.22 -17.32
C PHE A 267 -20.12 -11.72 -18.66
N ILE A 268 -20.81 -12.68 -19.30
CA ILE A 268 -20.45 -13.18 -20.63
C ILE A 268 -20.60 -12.05 -21.66
N ASP A 269 -21.71 -11.32 -21.60
CA ASP A 269 -22.03 -10.23 -22.53
C ASP A 269 -21.01 -9.07 -22.49
N ILE A 270 -20.41 -8.83 -21.31
CA ILE A 270 -19.47 -7.71 -21.09
C ILE A 270 -18.01 -8.10 -21.41
N ASN A 271 -17.73 -9.36 -21.77
CA ASN A 271 -16.37 -9.90 -21.82
C ASN A 271 -15.57 -9.53 -20.56
N TYR A 272 -16.10 -9.92 -19.39
CA TYR A 272 -15.56 -9.52 -18.09
C TYR A 272 -14.06 -9.81 -17.89
N ARG A 273 -13.52 -10.83 -18.57
CA ARG A 273 -12.10 -11.22 -18.48
C ARG A 273 -11.20 -10.11 -18.99
N GLN A 274 -11.56 -9.45 -20.09
CA GLN A 274 -10.81 -8.31 -20.61
C GLN A 274 -11.01 -7.08 -19.71
N VAL A 275 -12.24 -6.85 -19.25
CA VAL A 275 -12.56 -5.65 -18.46
C VAL A 275 -11.83 -5.63 -17.11
N ILE A 276 -11.63 -6.79 -16.48
CA ILE A 276 -10.88 -6.92 -15.22
C ILE A 276 -9.44 -6.41 -15.33
N GLU A 277 -8.79 -6.56 -16.49
CA GLU A 277 -7.41 -6.09 -16.70
C GLU A 277 -7.29 -4.56 -16.64
N TYR A 278 -8.38 -3.82 -16.83
CA TYR A 278 -8.39 -2.36 -16.72
C TYR A 278 -8.53 -1.85 -15.28
N PHE A 279 -8.80 -2.72 -14.31
CA PHE A 279 -9.02 -2.36 -12.91
C PHE A 279 -7.78 -2.59 -12.04
N SER A 280 -7.43 -1.57 -11.25
CA SER A 280 -6.76 -1.82 -9.97
C SER A 280 -7.80 -2.16 -8.91
N ASP A 281 -7.38 -2.78 -7.82
CA ASP A 281 -8.26 -3.04 -6.68
C ASP A 281 -8.85 -1.72 -6.13
N MET A 282 -8.03 -0.67 -6.06
CA MET A 282 -8.46 0.65 -5.59
C MET A 282 -9.59 1.21 -6.45
N ASP A 283 -9.47 1.13 -7.78
CA ASP A 283 -10.49 1.62 -8.71
C ASP A 283 -11.79 0.80 -8.61
N LEU A 284 -11.69 -0.54 -8.63
CA LEU A 284 -12.86 -1.41 -8.53
C LEU A 284 -13.60 -1.20 -7.20
N TYR A 285 -12.89 -1.25 -6.08
CA TYR A 285 -13.51 -1.16 -4.76
C TYR A 285 -13.92 0.26 -4.38
N HIS A 286 -13.33 1.30 -4.99
CA HIS A 286 -13.87 2.67 -4.87
C HIS A 286 -15.28 2.78 -5.47
N ARG A 287 -15.56 2.03 -6.56
CA ARG A 287 -16.86 2.01 -7.22
C ARG A 287 -17.86 1.07 -6.53
N LEU A 288 -17.39 -0.02 -5.93
CA LEU A 288 -18.26 -1.02 -5.27
C LEU A 288 -18.66 -0.66 -3.83
N LEU A 289 -17.75 -0.06 -3.07
CA LEU A 289 -17.93 0.19 -1.63
C LEU A 289 -18.54 1.57 -1.37
N LYS A 290 -19.54 1.59 -0.49
CA LYS A 290 -20.10 2.82 0.09
C LYS A 290 -19.37 3.15 1.41
N LYS A 291 -19.53 4.39 1.90
CA LYS A 291 -19.01 4.80 3.21
C LYS A 291 -19.43 3.80 4.29
N ALA A 292 -18.49 3.43 5.15
CA ALA A 292 -18.65 2.41 6.19
C ALA A 292 -18.92 0.99 5.67
N GLU A 293 -18.47 0.67 4.45
CA GLU A 293 -18.38 -0.69 3.94
C GLU A 293 -16.91 -1.12 3.81
N ARG A 294 -16.65 -2.40 4.02
CA ARG A 294 -15.39 -3.06 3.68
C ARG A 294 -15.61 -4.12 2.62
N SER A 295 -14.57 -4.47 1.86
CA SER A 295 -14.57 -5.66 0.99
C SER A 295 -14.53 -6.95 1.81
N CYS A 296 -14.63 -8.08 1.10
CA CYS A 296 -14.18 -9.36 1.60
C CYS A 296 -12.73 -9.32 2.08
N ILE A 297 -12.42 -10.21 3.02
CA ILE A 297 -11.05 -10.50 3.41
C ILE A 297 -10.42 -11.43 2.39
N PHE A 298 -9.18 -11.16 2.02
CA PHE A 298 -8.38 -12.02 1.18
C PHE A 298 -6.99 -12.23 1.77
N ALA A 299 -6.39 -13.37 1.48
CA ALA A 299 -5.02 -13.66 1.84
C ALA A 299 -4.09 -12.77 1.01
N CYS A 300 -3.14 -12.10 1.67
CA CYS A 300 -2.06 -11.43 0.98
C CYS A 300 -1.16 -12.51 0.38
N LYS A 301 -1.34 -12.82 -0.92
CA LYS A 301 -0.49 -13.80 -1.64
C LYS A 301 0.97 -13.49 -1.35
N LYS A 302 1.64 -14.44 -0.73
CA LYS A 302 3.04 -14.29 -0.40
C LYS A 302 3.86 -14.81 -1.57
N ASP A 303 4.76 -13.99 -2.12
CA ASP A 303 5.93 -14.55 -2.80
C ASP A 303 6.77 -15.41 -1.83
N ILE A 304 6.52 -15.35 -0.50
CA ILE A 304 7.00 -16.33 0.49
C ILE A 304 6.62 -17.76 0.06
N ASP A 305 5.41 -18.01 -0.46
CA ASP A 305 5.00 -19.36 -0.85
C ASP A 305 5.69 -19.80 -2.15
N LYS A 306 5.89 -18.88 -3.11
CA LYS A 306 6.73 -19.15 -4.29
C LYS A 306 8.19 -19.40 -3.91
N ILE A 307 8.73 -18.71 -2.91
CA ILE A 307 10.10 -18.91 -2.41
C ILE A 307 10.20 -20.18 -1.56
N ARG A 308 9.13 -20.60 -0.88
CA ARG A 308 9.06 -21.91 -0.21
C ARG A 308 9.23 -23.05 -1.23
N ASP A 309 8.77 -22.88 -2.46
CA ASP A 309 8.89 -23.89 -3.52
C ASP A 309 10.26 -23.94 -4.20
N THR A 310 11.12 -22.91 -4.08
CA THR A 310 12.47 -22.89 -4.69
C THR A 310 13.55 -23.64 -3.90
N GLY A 311 13.22 -24.29 -2.79
CA GLY A 311 14.18 -25.08 -2.01
C GLY A 311 15.06 -24.27 -1.04
N ILE A 312 14.93 -22.94 -0.99
CA ILE A 312 15.57 -22.03 0.00
C ILE A 312 14.81 -22.11 1.35
N LYS A 313 14.40 -23.32 1.72
CA LYS A 313 13.35 -23.63 2.71
C LYS A 313 13.74 -23.43 4.18
N LYS A 314 15.01 -23.24 4.53
CA LYS A 314 15.41 -23.37 5.95
C LYS A 314 15.31 -22.09 6.77
N GLU A 315 15.45 -20.90 6.17
CA GLU A 315 15.56 -19.65 6.92
C GLU A 315 14.29 -18.79 6.88
N ILE A 316 13.54 -18.79 5.78
CA ILE A 316 12.34 -17.94 5.64
C ILE A 316 11.16 -18.39 6.52
N PRO A 317 10.86 -19.70 6.68
CA PRO A 317 9.81 -20.14 7.59
C PRO A 317 10.06 -19.74 9.06
N TYR A 318 11.32 -19.50 9.45
CA TYR A 318 11.66 -19.07 10.80
C TYR A 318 11.15 -17.65 11.12
N TYR A 319 11.01 -16.79 10.12
CA TYR A 319 10.66 -15.40 10.36
C TYR A 319 9.17 -15.17 10.61
N PHE A 320 8.26 -15.94 10.00
CA PHE A 320 6.82 -15.59 9.96
C PHE A 320 5.85 -16.78 10.01
N PRO A 321 5.59 -17.39 11.18
CA PRO A 321 4.52 -18.38 11.37
C PRO A 321 3.13 -17.70 11.50
N LEU A 322 2.81 -16.79 10.57
CA LEU A 322 1.64 -15.92 10.60
C LEU A 322 0.94 -15.90 9.24
N SER A 323 -0.39 -15.89 9.26
CA SER A 323 -1.21 -15.63 8.08
C SER A 323 -1.48 -14.14 7.96
N PHE A 324 -1.25 -13.58 6.77
CA PHE A 324 -1.52 -12.16 6.49
C PHE A 324 -2.75 -12.03 5.62
N TYR A 325 -3.62 -11.11 6.02
CA TYR A 325 -4.89 -10.85 5.36
C TYR A 325 -5.01 -9.36 5.06
N ALA A 326 -5.79 -9.05 4.04
CA ALA A 326 -6.14 -7.69 3.68
C ALA A 326 -7.63 -7.57 3.37
N PHE A 327 -8.13 -6.35 3.47
CA PHE A 327 -9.42 -5.92 2.95
C PHE A 327 -9.35 -4.43 2.58
N TYR A 328 -10.27 -3.95 1.75
CA TYR A 328 -10.42 -2.54 1.44
C TYR A 328 -11.52 -1.94 2.30
N LEU A 329 -11.27 -0.77 2.92
CA LEU A 329 -12.23 -0.07 3.77
C LEU A 329 -12.53 1.31 3.21
N LYS A 330 -13.81 1.57 2.92
CA LYS A 330 -14.28 2.88 2.46
C LYS A 330 -14.72 3.72 3.65
N THR A 331 -13.84 4.60 4.10
CA THR A 331 -14.03 5.43 5.31
C THR A 331 -14.85 6.70 5.05
N THR A 332 -14.77 7.24 3.83
CA THR A 332 -15.44 8.49 3.41
C THR A 332 -16.12 8.31 2.06
N GLN A 333 -16.95 9.28 1.66
CA GLN A 333 -17.75 9.15 0.44
C GLN A 333 -16.92 9.38 -0.82
N TYR A 334 -16.12 10.45 -0.83
CA TYR A 334 -15.46 10.95 -2.04
C TYR A 334 -13.98 10.56 -2.16
N ASP A 335 -13.40 9.91 -1.14
CA ASP A 335 -12.02 9.41 -1.20
C ASP A 335 -11.97 7.94 -1.64
N THR A 336 -10.81 7.45 -2.06
CA THR A 336 -10.56 6.04 -2.35
C THR A 336 -10.52 5.19 -1.06
N PRO A 337 -10.91 3.89 -1.12
CA PRO A 337 -10.87 3.04 0.05
C PRO A 337 -9.41 2.73 0.43
N CYS A 338 -9.11 2.61 1.72
CA CYS A 338 -7.77 2.21 2.16
C CYS A 338 -7.64 0.68 2.18
N ARG A 339 -6.51 0.14 1.72
CA ARG A 339 -6.19 -1.27 1.96
C ARG A 339 -5.68 -1.42 3.39
N ILE A 340 -6.38 -2.21 4.18
CA ILE A 340 -6.05 -2.53 5.55
C ILE A 340 -5.50 -3.94 5.61
N GLU A 341 -4.27 -4.07 6.10
CA GLU A 341 -3.60 -5.34 6.28
C GLU A 341 -3.50 -5.69 7.76
N PHE A 342 -3.67 -6.96 8.09
CA PHE A 342 -3.53 -7.47 9.44
C PHE A 342 -2.99 -8.91 9.41
N PHE A 343 -2.49 -9.39 10.54
CA PHE A 343 -1.99 -10.76 10.67
C PHE A 343 -2.80 -11.57 11.70
N MET A 344 -2.76 -12.88 11.54
CA MET A 344 -3.35 -13.89 12.43
C MET A 344 -2.35 -15.03 12.64
N ASP A 345 -2.54 -15.81 13.70
CA ASP A 345 -1.84 -17.08 13.83
C ASP A 345 -2.35 -18.08 12.79
N GLU A 346 -1.48 -18.95 12.26
CA GLU A 346 -1.86 -19.95 11.25
C GLU A 346 -2.95 -20.93 11.72
N ASN A 347 -3.09 -21.10 13.03
CA ASN A 347 -4.09 -22.00 13.64
C ASN A 347 -5.47 -21.34 13.86
N GLN A 348 -5.61 -20.04 13.61
CA GLN A 348 -6.87 -19.33 13.84
C GLN A 348 -7.88 -19.59 12.72
N SER A 349 -9.15 -19.58 13.07
CA SER A 349 -10.22 -19.83 12.10
C SER A 349 -10.46 -18.60 11.20
N ILE A 350 -11.08 -18.84 10.04
CA ILE A 350 -11.54 -17.76 9.14
C ILE A 350 -12.57 -16.85 9.83
N GLU A 351 -13.39 -17.41 10.74
CA GLU A 351 -14.36 -16.65 11.52
C GLU A 351 -13.66 -15.65 12.46
N ASP A 352 -12.54 -16.05 13.08
CA ASP A 352 -11.72 -15.15 13.91
C ASP A 352 -11.12 -14.01 13.07
N ALA A 353 -10.68 -14.31 11.84
CA ALA A 353 -10.16 -13.29 10.92
C ALA A 353 -11.27 -12.29 10.56
N THR A 354 -12.49 -12.78 10.34
CA THR A 354 -13.68 -11.96 10.06
C THR A 354 -14.01 -11.03 11.23
N LYS A 355 -14.08 -11.57 12.45
CA LYS A 355 -14.32 -10.78 13.67
C LYS A 355 -13.24 -9.71 13.87
N LYS A 356 -11.97 -10.05 13.61
CA LYS A 356 -10.86 -9.10 13.73
C LYS A 356 -10.94 -7.99 12.69
N ALA A 357 -11.26 -8.30 11.43
CA ALA A 357 -11.44 -7.29 10.38
C ALA A 357 -12.60 -6.34 10.68
N ASP A 358 -13.72 -6.86 11.22
CA ASP A 358 -14.85 -6.06 11.66
C ASP A 358 -14.46 -5.13 12.82
N LEU A 359 -13.75 -5.66 13.82
CA LEU A 359 -13.25 -4.88 14.95
C LEU A 359 -12.32 -3.75 14.48
N ILE A 360 -11.32 -4.07 13.65
CA ILE A 360 -10.40 -3.08 13.06
C ILE A 360 -11.19 -2.00 12.33
N SER A 361 -12.12 -2.39 11.45
CA SER A 361 -12.93 -1.45 10.68
C SER A 361 -13.76 -0.54 11.60
N SER A 362 -14.35 -1.10 12.65
CA SER A 362 -15.17 -0.36 13.61
C SER A 362 -14.40 0.70 14.39
N ILE A 363 -13.10 0.45 14.65
CA ILE A 363 -12.17 1.38 15.32
C ILE A 363 -11.64 2.43 14.33
N LEU A 364 -11.35 2.04 13.09
CA LEU A 364 -10.81 2.94 12.07
C LEU A 364 -11.82 3.97 11.58
N LEU A 365 -13.08 3.58 11.37
CA LEU A 365 -14.11 4.48 10.84
C LEU A 365 -14.21 5.82 11.59
N PRO A 366 -14.33 5.89 12.93
CA PRO A 366 -14.45 7.17 13.63
C PRO A 366 -13.17 8.02 13.59
N ILE A 367 -11.98 7.42 13.44
CA ILE A 367 -10.71 8.16 13.34
C ILE A 367 -10.32 8.52 11.91
N SER A 368 -11.05 8.00 10.91
CA SER A 368 -10.77 8.21 9.50
C SER A 368 -11.89 8.91 8.73
N SER A 369 -13.02 9.22 9.36
CA SER A 369 -14.21 9.79 8.68
C SER A 369 -14.52 11.25 9.06
N LEU A 370 -13.50 11.99 9.53
CA LEU A 370 -13.66 13.40 9.93
C LEU A 370 -13.88 14.37 8.76
N ASN A 371 -13.53 13.98 7.54
CA ASN A 371 -13.70 14.77 6.33
C ASN A 371 -14.36 13.90 5.25
N GLU A 372 -15.17 14.49 4.37
CA GLU A 372 -15.87 13.71 3.32
C GLU A 372 -14.98 13.34 2.12
N TYR A 373 -13.86 14.03 1.95
CA TYR A 373 -12.92 13.93 0.84
C TYR A 373 -11.56 13.34 1.23
N TYR A 374 -11.30 13.10 2.51
CA TYR A 374 -10.02 12.57 2.97
C TYR A 374 -10.20 11.57 4.11
N GLY A 375 -9.92 10.30 3.81
CA GLY A 375 -10.36 9.13 4.56
C GLY A 375 -9.28 8.41 5.38
N LEU A 376 -8.27 9.12 5.87
CA LEU A 376 -7.13 8.52 6.56
C LEU A 376 -7.21 8.66 8.09
N PRO A 377 -6.68 7.67 8.85
CA PRO A 377 -6.60 7.74 10.30
C PRO A 377 -5.84 9.00 10.79
N ILE A 378 -6.45 9.79 11.68
CA ILE A 378 -5.81 10.99 12.25
C ILE A 378 -4.44 10.69 12.89
N PRO A 379 -4.23 9.58 13.63
CA PRO A 379 -2.90 9.27 14.16
C PRO A 379 -1.82 9.17 13.08
N GLN A 380 -2.16 8.63 11.91
CA GLN A 380 -1.26 8.50 10.76
C GLN A 380 -0.99 9.86 10.11
N ILE A 381 -2.01 10.70 9.96
CA ILE A 381 -1.84 12.07 9.45
C ILE A 381 -0.90 12.88 10.35
N GLU A 382 -1.06 12.78 11.66
CA GLU A 382 -0.21 13.49 12.61
C GLU A 382 1.22 12.94 12.61
N ALA A 383 1.40 11.61 12.57
CA ALA A 383 2.73 11.01 12.45
C ALA A 383 3.46 11.51 11.20
N HIS A 384 2.77 11.51 10.05
CA HIS A 384 3.31 12.04 8.80
C HIS A 384 3.73 13.50 8.91
N LYS A 385 2.82 14.35 9.37
CA LYS A 385 3.07 15.80 9.53
C LYS A 385 4.27 16.08 10.42
N ARG A 386 4.54 15.24 11.42
CA ARG A 386 5.68 15.38 12.34
C ARG A 386 6.97 14.77 11.80
N ALA A 387 6.87 13.71 11.01
CA ALA A 387 8.02 13.06 10.38
C ALA A 387 8.59 13.89 9.22
N VAL A 388 7.76 14.62 8.48
CA VAL A 388 8.20 15.45 7.34
C VAL A 388 9.28 16.46 7.77
N PHE A 389 10.39 16.44 7.05
CA PHE A 389 11.45 17.44 7.20
C PHE A 389 11.00 18.81 6.71
N LYS A 390 11.24 19.84 7.52
CA LYS A 390 11.07 21.23 7.07
C LYS A 390 12.30 21.67 6.27
N PRO A 391 12.16 22.52 5.22
CA PRO A 391 13.30 23.02 4.46
C PRO A 391 14.41 23.62 5.34
N SER A 392 14.03 24.41 6.36
CA SER A 392 14.97 25.00 7.32
C SER A 392 15.76 23.97 8.14
N GLU A 393 15.15 22.81 8.46
CA GLU A 393 15.84 21.73 9.19
C GLU A 393 16.90 21.08 8.29
N ILE A 394 16.56 20.84 7.02
CA ILE A 394 17.48 20.28 6.02
C ILE A 394 18.65 21.25 5.80
N ASP A 395 18.37 22.54 5.64
CA ASP A 395 19.39 23.56 5.43
C ASP A 395 20.32 23.67 6.64
N LEU A 396 19.80 23.60 7.87
CA LEU A 396 20.62 23.58 9.07
C LEU A 396 21.56 22.36 9.11
N LEU A 397 21.02 21.16 8.88
CA LEU A 397 21.81 19.92 8.87
C LEU A 397 22.88 19.95 7.78
N PHE A 398 22.51 20.40 6.58
CA PHE A 398 23.40 20.47 5.44
C PHE A 398 24.48 21.55 5.62
N ASN A 399 24.11 22.77 6.02
CA ASN A 399 25.08 23.84 6.25
C ASN A 399 26.12 23.47 7.31
N ASN A 400 25.70 22.77 8.37
CA ASN A 400 26.62 22.27 9.39
C ASN A 400 27.56 21.18 8.85
N LEU A 401 27.04 20.27 8.03
CA LEU A 401 27.83 19.25 7.34
C LEU A 401 28.86 19.89 6.39
N SER A 402 28.42 20.80 5.52
CA SER A 402 29.27 21.53 4.59
C SER A 402 30.34 22.35 5.31
N ARG A 403 30.01 23.05 6.40
CA ARG A 403 31.00 23.79 7.20
C ARG A 403 32.08 22.86 7.75
N LYS A 404 31.70 21.70 8.29
CA LYS A 404 32.67 20.71 8.78
C LYS A 404 33.57 20.18 7.68
N ILE A 405 32.99 19.83 6.53
CA ILE A 405 33.73 19.28 5.38
C ILE A 405 34.66 20.33 4.76
N ASN A 406 34.19 21.57 4.60
CA ASN A 406 34.98 22.69 4.10
C ASN A 406 36.13 23.04 5.05
N GLY A 407 35.97 22.82 6.37
CA GLY A 407 37.05 22.95 7.35
C GLY A 407 38.24 22.02 7.08
N TYR A 408 38.04 20.93 6.34
CA TYR A 408 39.09 20.03 5.85
C TYR A 408 39.52 20.34 4.40
N GLY A 409 39.10 21.46 3.82
CA GLY A 409 39.43 21.86 2.45
C GLY A 409 38.67 21.08 1.36
N ILE A 410 37.65 20.30 1.72
CA ILE A 410 36.86 19.51 0.77
C ILE A 410 35.65 20.33 0.34
N ASN A 411 35.46 20.53 -0.97
CA ASN A 411 34.29 21.21 -1.52
C ASN A 411 33.35 20.20 -2.19
N LEU A 412 32.09 20.13 -1.73
CA LEU A 412 31.06 19.29 -2.33
C LEU A 412 30.54 19.92 -3.63
N LEU A 413 30.61 19.18 -4.74
CA LEU A 413 30.13 19.65 -6.05
C LEU A 413 28.74 19.08 -6.36
N GLU A 414 27.78 19.97 -6.60
CA GLU A 414 26.43 19.56 -7.02
C GLU A 414 26.39 19.00 -8.44
N LYS A 415 25.36 18.19 -8.75
CA LYS A 415 25.14 17.68 -10.12
C LYS A 415 24.94 18.84 -11.10
N ARG A 416 25.44 18.71 -12.33
CA ARG A 416 25.32 19.76 -13.37
C ARG A 416 23.87 20.20 -13.64
N ARG A 417 22.91 19.27 -13.57
CA ARG A 417 21.48 19.53 -13.77
C ARG A 417 20.90 20.53 -12.77
N SER A 418 21.41 20.54 -11.54
CA SER A 418 20.98 21.46 -10.48
C SER A 418 21.59 22.86 -10.63
N ARG A 419 22.60 23.01 -11.50
CA ARG A 419 23.33 24.26 -11.75
C ARG A 419 23.01 24.84 -13.13
N ARG A 420 21.89 24.43 -13.75
CA ARG A 420 21.48 24.99 -15.04
C ARG A 420 21.06 26.45 -14.83
N PRO A 421 21.52 27.38 -15.69
CA PRO A 421 21.15 28.78 -15.59
C PRO A 421 19.75 29.09 -16.15
N PHE A 422 19.06 28.08 -16.68
CA PHE A 422 17.74 28.16 -17.31
C PHE A 422 16.84 27.03 -16.83
#